data_AF-A0A7J6NM86-F1
#
_entry.id   AF-A0A7J6NM86-F1
#
_cell.length_a   1.000
_cell.length_b   1.000
_cell.length_c   1.000
_cell.angle_alpha   90.00
_cell.angle_beta   90.00
_cell.angle_gamma   90.00
#
_symmetry.space_group_name_H-M   'P 1'
#
loop_
_entity.id
_entity.type
_entity.pdbx_description
1 polymer ?
#
loop_
_entity_poly.entity_id
_entity_poly.type
_entity_poly.pdbx_seq_one_letter_code
_entity_poly.pdbx_strand_id
1 'polypeptide(L)'
;KFTTEFEGNDYGYSNFLFTAVDSLKGNYPCIPMDDYQTCLSWEFVEIAMGLVERSRPDMANLLFLEAFNHRMGSSGLGLSDILKMADAKLEGGSAMLPTIPEEDAWTYHTHHNGEPIVGPSRVCSALVCEMLRAGGALGDHELSCSEFTPFDVYSMDIFTTPTYQLKGDYAIDLTKPEALRLGQKPVTDDMAETCQTIITADSYYARAPHC
;
A
#
# COMPACT_ATOMS: atom_id res chain seq x y z
N LYS A 1 9.05 9.55 -21.78
CA LYS A 1 7.91 10.31 -21.20
C LYS A 1 7.67 9.91 -19.75
N PHE A 2 7.50 8.61 -19.46
CA PHE A 2 7.38 8.11 -18.07
C PHE A 2 8.55 8.54 -17.16
N THR A 3 9.80 8.26 -17.56
CA THR A 3 10.98 8.60 -16.73
C THR A 3 11.03 10.09 -16.39
N THR A 4 10.82 10.97 -17.38
CA THR A 4 10.83 12.42 -17.19
C THR A 4 9.66 12.96 -16.36
N GLU A 5 8.60 12.18 -16.14
CA GLU A 5 7.41 12.57 -15.38
C GLU A 5 7.55 12.23 -13.89
N PHE A 6 8.30 11.18 -13.56
CA PHE A 6 8.46 10.69 -12.19
C PHE A 6 9.87 10.88 -11.62
N GLU A 7 10.90 10.99 -12.46
CA GLU A 7 12.27 11.26 -12.02
C GLU A 7 12.34 12.60 -11.31
N GLY A 8 12.91 12.61 -10.10
CA GLY A 8 13.04 13.82 -9.28
C GLY A 8 11.86 14.12 -8.38
N ASN A 9 10.68 13.48 -8.57
CA ASN A 9 9.55 13.66 -7.67
C ASN A 9 9.81 13.02 -6.30
N ASP A 10 9.30 13.62 -5.24
CA ASP A 10 9.31 13.01 -3.91
C ASP A 10 8.47 11.72 -3.87
N TYR A 11 8.80 10.86 -2.90
CA TYR A 11 8.08 9.62 -2.67
C TYR A 11 6.61 9.87 -2.32
N GLY A 12 5.70 9.04 -2.86
CA GLY A 12 4.26 9.25 -2.74
C GLY A 12 3.65 8.91 -1.38
N TYR A 13 4.05 9.63 -0.33
CA TYR A 13 3.56 9.42 1.03
C TYR A 13 2.06 9.69 1.20
N SER A 14 1.49 10.60 0.38
CA SER A 14 0.07 10.98 0.47
C SER A 14 -0.88 9.84 0.11
N ASN A 15 -0.40 8.87 -0.67
CA ASN A 15 -1.16 7.68 -1.05
C ASN A 15 -0.77 6.45 -0.20
N PHE A 16 0.37 6.48 0.51
CA PHE A 16 0.89 5.32 1.24
C PHE A 16 -0.08 4.76 2.29
N LEU A 17 -0.83 5.62 2.99
CA LEU A 17 -1.75 5.15 4.04
C LEU A 17 -2.88 4.29 3.46
N PHE A 18 -3.37 4.66 2.28
CA PHE A 18 -4.56 4.05 1.68
C PHE A 18 -4.26 2.70 1.05
N THR A 19 -2.99 2.34 0.82
CA THR A 19 -2.64 0.96 0.45
C THR A 19 -2.91 -0.06 1.57
N ALA A 20 -3.16 0.39 2.81
CA ALA A 20 -3.46 -0.45 3.96
C ALA A 20 -4.80 -0.10 4.65
N VAL A 21 -5.38 1.06 4.35
CA VAL A 21 -6.61 1.57 4.97
C VAL A 21 -7.59 1.97 3.85
N ASP A 22 -8.05 0.99 3.10
CA ASP A 22 -8.93 1.12 1.92
C ASP A 22 -10.32 0.48 2.10
N SER A 23 -10.55 -0.20 3.21
CA SER A 23 -11.74 -1.03 3.43
C SER A 23 -12.26 -0.89 4.85
N LEU A 24 -13.55 -1.15 5.05
CA LEU A 24 -14.17 -1.05 6.38
C LEU A 24 -13.59 -2.07 7.36
N LYS A 25 -13.20 -3.26 6.88
CA LYS A 25 -12.63 -4.37 7.64
C LYS A 25 -11.75 -5.21 6.73
N GLY A 26 -10.78 -5.90 7.33
CA GLY A 26 -10.00 -6.94 6.65
C GLY A 26 -8.64 -6.48 6.14
N ASN A 27 -8.46 -5.21 5.79
CA ASN A 27 -7.15 -4.69 5.37
C ASN A 27 -6.36 -3.96 6.48
N TYR A 28 -7.01 -3.66 7.61
CA TYR A 28 -6.31 -3.08 8.76
C TYR A 28 -5.21 -4.03 9.30
N PRO A 29 -4.03 -3.50 9.65
CA PRO A 29 -2.97 -4.30 10.22
C PRO A 29 -3.42 -4.90 11.55
N CYS A 30 -3.08 -6.18 11.77
CA CYS A 30 -3.37 -6.86 13.02
C CYS A 30 -2.11 -6.97 13.89
N ILE A 31 -2.30 -6.84 15.19
CA ILE A 31 -1.27 -6.73 16.22
C ILE A 31 -1.58 -7.69 17.38
N PRO A 32 -0.54 -8.12 18.13
CA PRO A 32 0.89 -7.98 17.82
C PRO A 32 1.31 -8.80 16.59
N MET A 33 2.43 -8.42 15.94
CA MET A 33 2.94 -9.06 14.71
C MET A 33 3.28 -10.56 14.85
N ASP A 34 3.20 -11.08 16.08
CA ASP A 34 3.61 -12.43 16.41
C ASP A 34 2.42 -13.40 16.33
N ASP A 35 1.19 -12.91 16.57
CA ASP A 35 -0.03 -13.73 16.62
C ASP A 35 -1.24 -13.12 15.89
N TYR A 36 -1.18 -11.86 15.46
CA TYR A 36 -2.19 -11.13 14.68
C TYR A 36 -3.62 -11.23 15.26
N GLN A 37 -3.76 -11.37 16.57
CA GLN A 37 -5.06 -11.66 17.20
C GLN A 37 -6.03 -10.48 17.18
N THR A 38 -5.52 -9.25 17.12
CA THR A 38 -6.34 -8.03 17.17
C THR A 38 -6.06 -7.13 15.97
N CYS A 39 -7.04 -6.95 15.09
CA CYS A 39 -6.91 -6.01 13.97
C CYS A 39 -7.27 -4.58 14.41
N LEU A 40 -6.55 -3.60 13.88
CA LEU A 40 -6.96 -2.21 14.04
C LEU A 40 -8.36 -2.00 13.42
N SER A 41 -9.05 -0.98 13.92
CA SER A 41 -10.35 -0.56 13.42
C SER A 41 -10.29 0.90 12.98
N TRP A 42 -11.28 1.32 12.18
CA TRP A 42 -11.38 2.70 11.72
C TRP A 42 -11.38 3.69 12.89
N GLU A 43 -12.08 3.38 13.98
CA GLU A 43 -12.18 4.25 15.15
C GLU A 43 -10.82 4.50 15.80
N PHE A 44 -9.94 3.49 15.82
CA PHE A 44 -8.57 3.68 16.30
C PHE A 44 -7.75 4.55 15.36
N VAL A 45 -7.88 4.32 14.04
CA VAL A 45 -7.17 5.09 13.02
C VAL A 45 -7.59 6.55 13.06
N GLU A 46 -8.88 6.84 13.20
CA GLU A 46 -9.42 8.20 13.35
C GLU A 46 -8.80 8.94 14.55
N ILE A 47 -8.75 8.30 15.72
CA ILE A 47 -8.13 8.87 16.92
C ILE A 47 -6.63 9.11 16.70
N ALA A 48 -5.92 8.15 16.13
CA ALA A 48 -4.49 8.26 15.86
C ALA A 48 -4.18 9.42 14.90
N MET A 49 -4.95 9.54 13.81
CA MET A 49 -4.82 10.64 12.84
C MET A 49 -5.08 12.00 13.49
N GLY A 50 -6.09 12.12 14.35
CA GLY A 50 -6.34 13.36 15.10
C GLY A 50 -5.20 13.75 16.04
N LEU A 51 -4.55 12.77 16.68
CA LEU A 51 -3.35 13.00 17.49
C LEU A 51 -2.14 13.42 16.64
N VAL A 52 -1.97 12.82 15.46
CA VAL A 52 -0.90 13.19 14.51
C VAL A 52 -1.11 14.60 13.99
N GLU A 53 -2.31 14.96 13.52
CA GLU A 53 -2.61 16.33 13.06
C GLU A 53 -2.32 17.37 14.14
N ARG A 54 -2.72 17.10 15.39
CA ARG A 54 -2.49 18.02 16.50
C ARG A 54 -1.01 18.18 16.88
N SER A 55 -0.22 17.10 16.77
CA SER A 55 1.18 17.10 17.22
C SER A 55 2.17 17.46 16.11
N ARG A 56 1.88 17.06 14.87
CA ARG A 56 2.71 17.16 13.67
C ARG A 56 1.82 17.44 12.44
N PRO A 57 1.28 18.67 12.30
CA PRO A 57 0.36 19.02 11.22
C PRO A 57 1.01 18.93 9.83
N ASP A 58 2.31 19.14 9.74
CA ASP A 58 3.11 18.94 8.53
C ASP A 58 3.08 17.47 8.07
N MET A 59 3.22 16.53 9.01
CA MET A 59 3.13 15.11 8.72
C MET A 59 1.71 14.68 8.35
N ALA A 60 0.69 15.23 9.02
CA ALA A 60 -0.71 14.95 8.69
C ALA A 60 -1.07 15.38 7.27
N ASN A 61 -0.60 16.56 6.85
CA ASN A 61 -0.77 17.03 5.47
C ASN A 61 -0.12 16.09 4.47
N LEU A 62 1.13 15.69 4.73
CA LEU A 62 1.87 14.79 3.85
C LEU A 62 1.22 13.40 3.75
N LEU A 63 0.72 12.85 4.86
CA LEU A 63 0.30 11.46 4.96
C LEU A 63 -1.18 11.20 4.62
N PHE A 64 -2.11 12.10 4.97
CA PHE A 64 -3.53 11.78 4.84
C PHE A 64 -4.49 12.96 4.60
N LEU A 65 -4.19 14.19 5.03
CA LEU A 65 -5.18 15.28 4.92
C LEU A 65 -5.47 15.66 3.46
N GLU A 66 -4.44 15.79 2.63
CA GLU A 66 -4.65 16.15 1.22
C GLU A 66 -5.41 15.05 0.47
N ALA A 67 -5.10 13.79 0.76
CA ALA A 67 -5.75 12.63 0.17
C ALA A 67 -7.21 12.49 0.59
N PHE A 68 -7.54 12.81 1.85
CA PHE A 68 -8.94 12.89 2.29
C PHE A 68 -9.68 14.09 1.71
N ASN A 69 -8.99 15.21 1.50
CA ASN A 69 -9.58 16.36 0.81
C ASN A 69 -9.97 15.98 -0.64
N HIS A 70 -9.11 15.25 -1.36
CA HIS A 70 -9.45 14.73 -2.69
C HIS A 70 -10.69 13.85 -2.67
N ARG A 71 -10.75 12.87 -1.75
CA ARG A 71 -11.91 11.97 -1.58
C ARG A 71 -13.22 12.72 -1.29
N MET A 72 -13.14 13.86 -0.62
CA MET A 72 -14.31 14.68 -0.29
C MET A 72 -14.61 15.78 -1.33
N GLY A 73 -13.78 15.91 -2.37
CA GLY A 73 -13.85 17.00 -3.34
C GLY A 73 -13.64 18.37 -2.69
N SER A 74 -12.82 18.44 -1.65
CA SER A 74 -12.49 19.66 -0.90
C SER A 74 -11.01 20.00 -1.01
N SER A 75 -10.58 21.13 -0.43
CA SER A 75 -9.17 21.50 -0.32
C SER A 75 -8.92 22.26 0.97
N GLY A 76 -7.78 22.01 1.60
CA GLY A 76 -7.31 22.75 2.78
C GLY A 76 -8.13 22.55 4.06
N LEU A 77 -9.02 21.54 4.13
CA LEU A 77 -9.74 21.22 5.35
C LEU A 77 -8.86 20.39 6.29
N GLY A 78 -8.97 20.65 7.59
CA GLY A 78 -8.40 19.79 8.63
C GLY A 78 -9.26 18.56 8.90
N LEU A 79 -8.71 17.56 9.61
CA LEU A 79 -9.34 16.24 9.76
C LEU A 79 -10.76 16.33 10.34
N SER A 80 -10.96 17.15 11.38
CA SER A 80 -12.29 17.28 12.01
C SER A 80 -13.37 17.77 11.04
N ASP A 81 -13.03 18.67 10.13
CA ASP A 81 -14.00 19.22 9.18
C ASP A 81 -14.23 18.27 8.00
N ILE A 82 -13.20 17.53 7.58
CA ILE A 82 -13.34 16.43 6.62
C ILE A 82 -14.28 15.36 7.19
N LEU A 83 -14.06 14.90 8.42
CA LEU A 83 -14.88 13.85 9.04
C LEU A 83 -16.34 14.29 9.20
N LYS A 84 -16.59 15.53 9.65
CA LYS A 84 -17.96 16.09 9.69
C LYS A 84 -18.59 16.15 8.30
N MET A 85 -17.82 16.52 7.28
CA MET A 85 -18.32 16.55 5.91
C MET A 85 -18.65 15.13 5.43
N ALA A 86 -17.81 14.15 5.75
CA ALA A 86 -18.01 12.75 5.40
C ALA A 86 -19.26 12.17 6.10
N ASP A 87 -19.43 12.43 7.40
CA ASP A 87 -20.64 12.06 8.16
C ASP A 87 -21.93 12.62 7.55
N ALA A 88 -21.86 13.83 6.98
CA ALA A 88 -23.01 14.49 6.36
C ALA A 88 -23.29 14.02 4.92
N LYS A 89 -22.26 13.59 4.17
CA LYS A 89 -22.36 13.30 2.73
C LYS A 89 -22.39 11.81 2.38
N LEU A 90 -21.72 10.96 3.16
CA LEU A 90 -21.52 9.55 2.83
C LEU A 90 -22.56 8.67 3.54
N GLU A 91 -23.14 7.73 2.81
CA GLU A 91 -24.01 6.70 3.39
C GLU A 91 -23.15 5.70 4.17
N GLY A 92 -23.21 5.75 5.50
CA GLY A 92 -22.29 5.03 6.41
C GLY A 92 -21.31 5.95 7.14
N GLY A 93 -21.35 7.26 6.84
CA GLY A 93 -20.59 8.30 7.52
C GLY A 93 -19.09 8.28 7.24
N SER A 94 -18.31 8.91 8.12
CA SER A 94 -16.86 9.05 8.02
C SER A 94 -16.10 7.73 7.92
N ALA A 95 -16.67 6.61 8.41
CA ALA A 95 -16.10 5.27 8.23
C ALA A 95 -15.99 4.84 6.76
N MET A 96 -16.79 5.43 5.87
CA MET A 96 -16.74 5.16 4.43
C MET A 96 -15.64 5.93 3.71
N LEU A 97 -15.10 6.98 4.32
CA LEU A 97 -14.06 7.82 3.73
C LEU A 97 -12.85 7.02 3.21
N PRO A 98 -12.24 6.09 3.97
CA PRO A 98 -11.12 5.29 3.47
C PRO A 98 -11.50 4.38 2.28
N THR A 99 -12.78 4.08 2.08
CA THR A 99 -13.25 3.18 1.02
C THR A 99 -13.37 3.83 -0.35
N ILE A 100 -13.18 5.15 -0.43
CA ILE A 100 -13.17 5.88 -1.69
C ILE A 100 -11.80 5.64 -2.35
N PRO A 101 -11.76 4.99 -3.53
CA PRO A 101 -10.49 4.68 -4.19
C PRO A 101 -9.73 5.94 -4.57
N GLU A 102 -8.42 5.86 -4.45
CA GLU A 102 -7.47 6.82 -5.00
C GLU A 102 -7.53 6.81 -6.54
N GLU A 103 -7.57 7.99 -7.15
CA GLU A 103 -7.56 8.12 -8.60
C GLU A 103 -6.16 8.46 -9.11
N ASP A 104 -5.74 7.81 -10.20
CA ASP A 104 -4.45 8.08 -10.87
C ASP A 104 -4.29 9.55 -11.28
N ALA A 105 -5.40 10.25 -11.55
CA ALA A 105 -5.40 11.65 -11.97
C ALA A 105 -5.15 12.64 -10.81
N TRP A 106 -5.24 12.22 -9.55
CA TRP A 106 -5.05 13.11 -8.41
C TRP A 106 -3.60 13.57 -8.32
N THR A 107 -3.43 14.86 -8.05
CA THR A 107 -2.16 15.53 -7.87
C THR A 107 -2.06 16.11 -6.48
N TYR A 108 -0.86 16.10 -5.92
CA TYR A 108 -0.56 16.47 -4.55
C TYR A 108 0.48 17.58 -4.51
N HIS A 109 0.46 18.37 -3.45
CA HIS A 109 1.56 19.28 -3.14
C HIS A 109 2.77 18.43 -2.74
N THR A 110 3.80 18.46 -3.57
CA THR A 110 5.01 17.63 -3.46
C THR A 110 6.24 18.42 -3.89
N HIS A 111 7.39 17.79 -4.01
CA HIS A 111 8.58 18.41 -4.60
C HIS A 111 9.08 17.65 -5.81
N HIS A 112 9.75 18.37 -6.71
CA HIS A 112 10.53 17.82 -7.80
C HIS A 112 11.94 18.41 -7.76
N ASN A 113 12.94 17.56 -7.55
CA ASN A 113 14.32 17.96 -7.28
C ASN A 113 14.44 18.98 -6.12
N GLY A 114 13.60 18.81 -5.09
CA GLY A 114 13.56 19.69 -3.91
C GLY A 114 12.74 20.98 -4.08
N GLU A 115 12.24 21.27 -5.28
CA GLU A 115 11.41 22.45 -5.53
C GLU A 115 9.92 22.11 -5.41
N PRO A 116 9.10 22.92 -4.72
CA PRO A 116 7.69 22.64 -4.51
C PRO A 116 6.91 22.71 -5.83
N ILE A 117 6.12 21.66 -6.10
CA ILE A 117 5.26 21.53 -7.26
C ILE A 117 3.91 20.92 -6.85
N VAL A 118 2.93 20.97 -7.75
CA VAL A 118 1.74 20.12 -7.68
C VAL A 118 1.90 19.04 -8.74
N GLY A 119 1.96 17.78 -8.32
CA GLY A 119 2.33 16.67 -9.20
C GLY A 119 1.79 15.32 -8.73
N PRO A 120 2.02 14.26 -9.51
CA PRO A 120 1.59 12.92 -9.13
C PRO A 120 2.33 12.43 -7.89
N SER A 121 1.60 11.75 -7.00
CA SER A 121 2.14 11.10 -5.81
C SER A 121 2.06 9.59 -6.04
N ARG A 122 3.20 8.89 -6.12
CA ARG A 122 3.24 7.45 -6.35
C ARG A 122 4.07 6.75 -5.28
N VAL A 123 3.41 5.86 -4.54
CA VAL A 123 4.07 4.87 -3.69
C VAL A 123 4.81 3.85 -4.56
N CYS A 124 5.76 3.11 -4.00
CA CYS A 124 6.61 2.18 -4.74
C CYS A 124 5.85 1.23 -5.68
N SER A 125 4.75 0.63 -5.22
CA SER A 125 3.90 -0.27 -6.02
C SER A 125 3.16 0.46 -7.13
N ALA A 126 2.57 1.62 -6.83
CA ALA A 126 1.89 2.46 -7.81
C ALA A 126 2.85 2.94 -8.92
N LEU A 127 4.08 3.30 -8.56
CA LEU A 127 5.10 3.68 -9.53
C LEU A 127 5.47 2.52 -10.46
N VAL A 128 5.60 1.30 -9.92
CA VAL A 128 5.86 0.10 -10.73
C VAL A 128 4.68 -0.20 -11.66
N CYS A 129 3.45 -0.08 -11.18
CA CYS A 129 2.25 -0.23 -12.00
C CYS A 129 2.24 0.76 -13.17
N GLU A 130 2.50 2.05 -12.92
CA GLU A 130 2.55 3.08 -13.97
C GLU A 130 3.69 2.82 -14.97
N MET A 131 4.82 2.29 -14.50
CA MET A 131 5.93 1.89 -15.36
C MET A 131 5.53 0.74 -16.28
N LEU A 132 4.85 -0.28 -15.75
CA LEU A 132 4.35 -1.42 -16.52
C LEU A 132 3.28 -0.99 -17.53
N ARG A 133 2.37 -0.08 -17.11
CA ARG A 133 1.36 0.52 -17.98
C ARG A 133 2.01 1.29 -19.12
N ALA A 134 2.96 2.17 -18.82
CA ALA A 134 3.69 2.95 -19.83
C ALA A 134 4.53 2.07 -20.77
N GLY A 135 5.00 0.92 -20.28
CA GLY A 135 5.68 -0.11 -21.08
C GLY A 135 4.75 -0.99 -21.91
N GLY A 136 3.43 -0.86 -21.76
CA GLY A 136 2.43 -1.69 -22.44
C GLY A 136 2.28 -3.10 -21.90
N ALA A 137 2.92 -3.41 -20.76
CA ALA A 137 2.88 -4.75 -20.15
C ALA A 137 1.49 -5.11 -19.57
N LEU A 138 0.68 -4.09 -19.24
CA LEU A 138 -0.68 -4.27 -18.72
C LEU A 138 -1.75 -4.33 -19.83
N GLY A 139 -1.37 -4.29 -21.12
CA GLY A 139 -2.31 -4.33 -22.23
C GLY A 139 -3.40 -3.25 -22.14
N ASP A 140 -4.64 -3.65 -22.43
CA ASP A 140 -5.82 -2.77 -22.40
C ASP A 140 -6.58 -2.81 -21.06
N HIS A 141 -5.94 -3.30 -19.98
CA HIS A 141 -6.59 -3.38 -18.68
C HIS A 141 -6.74 -1.99 -18.04
N GLU A 142 -7.99 -1.62 -17.72
CA GLU A 142 -8.30 -0.44 -16.91
C GLU A 142 -8.05 -0.76 -15.43
N LEU A 143 -6.92 -0.29 -14.91
CA LEU A 143 -6.50 -0.47 -13.53
C LEU A 143 -6.36 0.91 -12.88
N SER A 144 -6.52 1.03 -11.55
CA SER A 144 -6.08 2.23 -10.81
C SER A 144 -4.71 1.93 -10.22
N CYS A 145 -3.64 2.44 -10.82
CA CYS A 145 -2.29 2.14 -10.35
C CYS A 145 -2.03 2.73 -8.97
N SER A 146 -2.68 3.84 -8.64
CA SER A 146 -2.65 4.46 -7.31
C SER A 146 -3.14 3.52 -6.20
N GLU A 147 -3.98 2.52 -6.52
CA GLU A 147 -4.48 1.55 -5.53
C GLU A 147 -3.59 0.30 -5.43
N PHE A 148 -2.51 0.20 -6.20
CA PHE A 148 -1.66 -1.00 -6.17
C PHE A 148 -0.94 -1.12 -4.83
N THR A 149 -1.04 -2.29 -4.24
CA THR A 149 -0.20 -2.73 -3.13
C THR A 149 1.05 -3.43 -3.66
N PRO A 150 2.09 -3.62 -2.82
CA PRO A 150 3.21 -4.47 -3.19
C PRO A 150 2.80 -5.89 -3.60
N PHE A 151 1.73 -6.43 -3.01
CA PHE A 151 1.25 -7.76 -3.36
C PHE A 151 0.73 -7.83 -4.79
N ASP A 152 -0.02 -6.81 -5.22
CA ASP A 152 -0.52 -6.75 -6.60
C ASP A 152 0.65 -6.79 -7.59
N VAL A 153 1.75 -6.09 -7.27
CA VAL A 153 2.96 -6.12 -8.10
C VAL A 153 3.58 -7.52 -8.21
N TYR A 154 3.60 -8.32 -7.14
CA TYR A 154 4.22 -9.66 -7.18
C TYR A 154 3.30 -10.77 -7.71
N SER A 155 1.99 -10.56 -7.64
CA SER A 155 0.98 -11.58 -7.97
C SER A 155 0.37 -11.45 -9.35
N MET A 156 0.75 -10.44 -10.13
CA MET A 156 0.33 -10.33 -11.54
C MET A 156 0.76 -11.55 -12.36
N ASP A 157 -0.17 -12.08 -13.14
CA ASP A 157 0.05 -13.16 -14.12
C ASP A 157 0.76 -12.65 -15.40
N ILE A 158 1.80 -11.84 -15.22
CA ILE A 158 2.69 -11.35 -16.28
C ILE A 158 4.13 -11.85 -16.08
N PHE A 159 4.43 -12.41 -14.90
CA PHE A 159 5.74 -12.96 -14.57
C PHE A 159 5.75 -14.47 -14.80
N THR A 160 6.57 -14.93 -15.73
CA THR A 160 6.73 -16.37 -16.04
C THR A 160 7.64 -17.09 -15.04
N THR A 161 8.34 -16.35 -14.19
CA THR A 161 9.25 -16.88 -13.18
C THR A 161 8.56 -16.77 -11.82
N PRO A 162 8.36 -17.89 -11.10
CA PRO A 162 7.85 -17.87 -9.74
C PRO A 162 8.70 -16.95 -8.85
N THR A 163 8.06 -16.05 -8.13
CA THR A 163 8.72 -15.18 -7.15
C THR A 163 8.43 -15.73 -5.76
N TYR A 164 9.43 -15.78 -4.88
CA TYR A 164 9.26 -16.37 -3.54
C TYR A 164 9.57 -15.36 -2.43
N GLN A 165 8.76 -15.34 -1.37
CA GLN A 165 9.09 -14.67 -0.12
C GLN A 165 9.53 -15.67 0.95
N LEU A 166 10.57 -15.31 1.69
CA LEU A 166 11.13 -16.11 2.75
C LEU A 166 10.54 -15.69 4.10
N LYS A 167 9.90 -16.61 4.83
CA LYS A 167 9.35 -16.37 6.18
C LYS A 167 9.81 -17.46 7.13
N GLY A 168 10.88 -17.21 7.89
CA GLY A 168 11.51 -18.24 8.71
C GLY A 168 12.07 -19.36 7.82
N ASP A 169 11.63 -20.60 8.06
CA ASP A 169 12.00 -21.79 7.29
C ASP A 169 11.09 -22.03 6.07
N TYR A 170 10.27 -21.07 5.66
CA TYR A 170 9.29 -21.24 4.58
C TYR A 170 9.63 -20.40 3.35
N ALA A 171 9.48 -20.97 2.15
CA ALA A 171 9.42 -20.27 0.88
C ALA A 171 7.97 -20.21 0.39
N ILE A 172 7.45 -18.99 0.29
CA ILE A 172 6.06 -18.68 -0.08
C ILE A 172 6.06 -18.27 -1.56
N ASP A 173 5.40 -19.05 -2.42
CA ASP A 173 5.24 -18.71 -3.85
C ASP A 173 4.25 -17.55 -4.01
N LEU A 174 4.79 -16.39 -4.40
CA LEU A 174 4.03 -15.14 -4.53
C LEU A 174 3.14 -15.12 -5.77
N THR A 175 3.33 -16.06 -6.70
CA THR A 175 2.50 -16.17 -7.92
C THR A 175 1.19 -16.92 -7.68
N LYS A 176 1.02 -17.53 -6.49
CA LYS A 176 -0.23 -18.19 -6.11
C LYS A 176 -1.18 -17.23 -5.39
N PRO A 177 -2.47 -17.18 -5.78
CA PRO A 177 -3.43 -16.19 -5.28
C PRO A 177 -3.79 -16.33 -3.79
N GLU A 178 -3.47 -17.46 -3.17
CA GLU A 178 -3.85 -17.76 -1.77
C GLU A 178 -2.79 -17.34 -0.74
N ALA A 179 -1.55 -17.10 -1.18
CA ALA A 179 -0.36 -17.16 -0.34
C ALA A 179 -0.05 -15.90 0.52
N LEU A 180 -0.73 -14.76 0.28
CA LEU A 180 -0.27 -13.46 0.79
C LEU A 180 -1.36 -12.54 1.34
N ARG A 181 -2.21 -13.03 2.24
CA ARG A 181 -2.68 -12.12 3.31
C ARG A 181 -1.53 -11.92 4.28
N LEU A 182 -0.53 -11.14 3.87
CA LEU A 182 0.77 -11.13 4.50
C LEU A 182 0.68 -10.52 5.91
N GLY A 183 0.78 -11.41 6.89
CA GLY A 183 0.66 -11.10 8.30
C GLY A 183 -0.52 -11.84 8.94
N GLN A 184 -1.71 -11.78 8.35
CA GLN A 184 -2.93 -12.16 9.07
C GLN A 184 -3.26 -13.66 9.11
N LYS A 185 -2.50 -14.52 8.44
CA LYS A 185 -2.77 -15.97 8.41
C LYS A 185 -1.54 -16.82 8.79
N PRO A 186 -1.73 -17.91 9.56
CA PRO A 186 -0.70 -18.93 9.72
C PRO A 186 -0.35 -19.52 8.34
N VAL A 187 0.93 -19.81 8.13
CA VAL A 187 1.40 -20.53 6.94
C VAL A 187 0.91 -21.97 7.04
N THR A 188 0.16 -22.44 6.06
CA THR A 188 -0.28 -23.83 5.93
C THR A 188 0.55 -24.56 4.86
N ASP A 189 0.59 -25.89 4.89
CA ASP A 189 1.47 -26.71 4.02
C ASP A 189 1.18 -26.56 2.51
N ASP A 190 -0.01 -26.05 2.15
CA ASP A 190 -0.44 -25.70 0.80
C ASP A 190 0.02 -24.30 0.35
N MET A 191 0.37 -23.43 1.29
CA MET A 191 0.78 -22.04 1.05
C MET A 191 2.31 -21.86 0.96
N ALA A 192 3.10 -22.79 1.50
CA ALA A 192 4.55 -22.68 1.50
C ALA A 192 5.29 -24.02 1.56
N GLU A 193 6.46 -24.07 0.93
CA GLU A 193 7.40 -25.19 1.08
C GLU A 193 8.35 -24.93 2.25
N THR A 194 8.62 -25.96 3.07
CA THR A 194 9.65 -25.88 4.12
C THR A 194 11.05 -25.97 3.48
N CYS A 195 11.82 -24.91 3.60
CA CYS A 195 13.22 -24.85 3.20
C CYS A 195 14.05 -25.77 4.11
N GLN A 196 14.32 -26.99 3.66
CA GLN A 196 15.28 -27.85 4.34
C GLN A 196 16.67 -27.22 4.24
N THR A 197 17.29 -26.94 5.39
CA THR A 197 18.67 -26.46 5.46
C THR A 197 19.62 -27.62 5.21
N ILE A 198 20.39 -27.57 4.11
CA ILE A 198 21.49 -28.51 3.87
C ILE A 198 22.77 -27.86 4.40
N ILE A 199 23.31 -28.38 5.50
CA ILE A 199 24.64 -28.01 5.97
C ILE A 199 25.65 -28.71 5.05
N THR A 200 26.41 -27.93 4.28
CA THR A 200 27.59 -28.44 3.56
C THR A 200 28.86 -28.00 4.27
N ALA A 201 29.93 -28.77 4.12
CA ALA A 201 31.12 -28.67 4.95
C ALA A 201 31.92 -27.36 4.78
N ASP A 202 31.67 -26.57 3.73
CA ASP A 202 32.63 -25.54 3.27
C ASP A 202 32.08 -24.12 3.04
N SER A 203 30.81 -23.79 3.34
CA SER A 203 30.37 -22.38 3.18
C SER A 203 29.11 -22.00 3.96
N TYR A 204 29.01 -20.70 4.25
CA TYR A 204 27.79 -19.98 4.62
C TYR A 204 26.52 -20.61 4.03
N TYR A 205 25.47 -20.73 4.87
CA TYR A 205 24.14 -21.24 4.56
C TYR A 205 23.79 -21.19 3.05
N ALA A 206 24.02 -22.30 2.34
CA ALA A 206 23.49 -22.47 0.99
C ALA A 206 22.07 -23.01 1.15
N ARG A 207 21.08 -22.17 0.85
CA ARG A 207 19.69 -22.63 0.76
C ARG A 207 19.50 -23.42 -0.54
N ALA A 208 18.54 -24.36 -0.54
CA ALA A 208 18.23 -25.19 -1.70
C ALA A 208 17.92 -24.30 -2.93
N PRO A 209 18.13 -24.68 -4.20
CA PRO A 209 18.03 -23.75 -5.35
C PRO A 209 16.71 -22.98 -5.56
N HIS A 210 15.68 -23.25 -4.76
CA HIS A 210 14.34 -22.63 -4.69
C HIS A 210 14.09 -21.96 -3.31
N CYS A 211 15.16 -21.78 -2.52
CA CYS A 211 15.30 -21.11 -1.23
C CYS A 211 16.65 -20.36 -1.21
#